data_AF-A0A929DIP5-F1
#
_entry.id   AF-A0A929DIP5-F1
#
_cell.length_a   1.000
_cell.length_b   1.000
_cell.length_c   1.000
_cell.angle_alpha   90.00
_cell.angle_beta   90.00
_cell.angle_gamma   90.00
#
_symmetry.space_group_name_H-M   'P 1'
#
loop_
_entity.id
_entity.type
_entity.pdbx_description
1 polymer ?
#
loop_
_entity_poly.entity_id
_entity_poly.type
_entity_poly.pdbx_seq_one_letter_code
_entity_poly.pdbx_strand_id
1 'polypeptide(L)'
;MRKNLSVLLLIVLIAGQSCEQKSKSPSKTDNDWYSKDLVEVENGSLIPAWANDAKIYDAPVPEWAKENLPDWIEPHIVKQTVKNVAGIDRYHSYYRIRYNEETAKFLYEDYTPVRVNYIKGVLPSYEAIVNKYVSEIESDKEKAIQLLTEVMPVITKHPSNGLSVPCSLYVPGNRAFDDEQLLADGILWCNEQARVFMRLCQVAGIPARYVFLGYSEESGGGAHVVTEFYADGYWSMADASDFFVHPHPDGHLLSAAECHDKGEGQKYAEIALRKKFRELSEESDENLGCTAETNRCRFRELSESDVNRYGHFEILNYNLPVSPKDEKEIIWRNLFYLQDKNWLSMKMVPLKNRMIPEWAEESKFYGAPIPPWVKVDLPAWVSPFVRKLYVEGVVGIDRYHAYSSVPYCEETAKYLYEQYTPITVDYKNGTLPAYEKLVQKHVSGLKSDREKAVHLLTKVVPVVAKHPTIPPCREFIPGNRGLSDEELLVSGDAWCNEQSRVFIRLCQVAGIPARMIFFNYSEKAAQESGLAAHVISEFYTEGRWSMADPTFSVVFPHPDGHLMSAADCHDGGEGQALAQQYYEKRYTEINKSDDEDFGCDPENNRKSLQKLIKVALYQLDRFQVMNYPLPN
;
A
#
# COMPACT_ATOMS: atom_id res chain seq x y z
N MET A 1 -8.80 -51.89 -59.85
CA MET A 1 -10.20 -51.58 -59.46
C MET A 1 -10.64 -52.55 -58.39
N ARG A 2 -10.66 -52.10 -57.13
CA ARG A 2 -11.56 -52.53 -56.05
C ARG A 2 -11.35 -51.54 -54.91
N LYS A 3 -12.29 -50.62 -54.76
CA LYS A 3 -12.35 -49.58 -53.72
C LYS A 3 -13.56 -49.86 -52.85
N ASN A 4 -13.45 -49.41 -51.60
CA ASN A 4 -14.48 -49.23 -50.58
C ASN A 4 -14.71 -50.39 -49.62
N LEU A 5 -13.83 -50.50 -48.63
CA LEU A 5 -14.22 -50.59 -47.22
C LEU A 5 -13.11 -49.93 -46.38
N SER A 6 -13.40 -48.79 -45.80
CA SER A 6 -12.54 -48.10 -44.83
C SER A 6 -13.46 -47.39 -43.84
N VAL A 7 -13.03 -47.34 -42.58
CA VAL A 7 -13.73 -46.80 -41.40
C VAL A 7 -14.60 -47.82 -40.65
N LEU A 8 -13.95 -48.78 -39.98
CA LEU A 8 -14.23 -49.17 -38.58
C LEU A 8 -13.24 -50.27 -38.16
N LEU A 9 -12.06 -49.89 -37.63
CA LEU A 9 -11.25 -50.63 -36.64
C LEU A 9 -9.89 -49.93 -36.49
N LEU A 10 -9.81 -48.95 -35.59
CA LEU A 10 -8.54 -48.53 -34.98
C LEU A 10 -8.84 -47.99 -33.57
N ILE A 11 -9.35 -48.89 -32.73
CA ILE A 11 -9.29 -48.76 -31.28
C ILE A 11 -8.48 -49.96 -30.82
N VAL A 12 -7.54 -49.71 -29.91
CA VAL A 12 -6.60 -50.65 -29.28
C VAL A 12 -5.25 -50.82 -30.02
N LEU A 13 -4.19 -50.37 -29.33
CA LEU A 13 -2.75 -50.48 -29.61
C LEU A 13 -2.12 -49.35 -30.46
N ILE A 14 -1.74 -48.26 -29.79
CA ILE A 14 -0.37 -47.69 -29.78
C ILE A 14 -0.32 -46.56 -28.72
N ALA A 15 0.82 -46.50 -28.02
CA ALA A 15 1.27 -45.45 -27.12
C ALA A 15 0.70 -45.43 -25.68
N GLY A 16 1.11 -46.45 -24.91
CA GLY A 16 1.65 -46.16 -23.59
C GLY A 16 2.95 -45.37 -23.74
N GLN A 17 2.91 -44.08 -23.43
CA GLN A 17 4.08 -43.32 -23.03
C GLN A 17 3.77 -42.72 -21.66
N SER A 18 4.48 -43.25 -20.67
CA SER A 18 4.57 -42.71 -19.33
C SER A 18 4.91 -41.22 -19.38
N CYS A 19 4.11 -40.41 -18.67
CA CYS A 19 4.42 -39.02 -18.39
C CYS A 19 5.57 -38.97 -17.37
N GLU A 20 6.79 -39.26 -17.83
CA GLU A 20 8.03 -38.93 -17.13
C GLU A 20 8.50 -37.56 -17.62
N GLN A 21 7.73 -36.52 -17.31
CA GLN A 21 8.32 -35.18 -17.28
C GLN A 21 9.16 -35.08 -16.03
N LYS A 22 10.46 -35.38 -16.17
CA LYS A 22 11.46 -34.87 -15.22
C LYS A 22 11.36 -33.35 -15.26
N SER A 23 10.63 -32.78 -14.31
CA SER A 23 10.73 -31.36 -13.98
C SER A 23 12.19 -31.09 -13.65
N LYS A 24 12.93 -30.49 -14.58
CA LYS A 24 14.15 -29.79 -14.21
C LYS A 24 13.69 -28.68 -13.28
N SER A 25 13.99 -28.81 -12.00
CA SER A 25 13.96 -27.70 -11.06
C SER A 25 14.62 -26.50 -11.73
N PRO A 26 13.99 -25.31 -11.77
CA PRO A 26 14.64 -24.11 -12.26
C PRO A 26 16.00 -23.97 -11.59
N SER A 27 17.06 -23.77 -12.36
CA SER A 27 18.36 -23.46 -11.79
C SER A 27 18.22 -22.26 -10.85
N LYS A 28 18.93 -22.31 -9.71
CA LYS A 28 18.99 -21.29 -8.65
C LYS A 28 19.34 -19.85 -9.12
N THR A 29 19.47 -19.60 -10.42
CA THR A 29 20.04 -18.40 -11.03
C THR A 29 19.05 -17.59 -11.89
N ASP A 30 17.83 -18.06 -12.14
CA ASP A 30 16.91 -17.36 -13.08
C ASP A 30 15.95 -16.35 -12.40
N ASN A 31 16.08 -16.14 -11.08
CA ASN A 31 15.36 -15.12 -10.31
C ASN A 31 16.32 -14.08 -9.69
N ASP A 32 17.28 -13.58 -10.48
CA ASP A 32 18.36 -12.68 -10.03
C ASP A 32 17.92 -11.21 -9.81
N TRP A 33 16.60 -10.94 -9.78
CA TRP A 33 16.05 -9.59 -9.60
C TRP A 33 16.06 -9.12 -8.13
N TYR A 34 16.28 -10.04 -7.18
CA TYR A 34 16.27 -9.74 -5.74
C TYR A 34 17.65 -9.85 -5.06
N SER A 35 18.72 -10.27 -5.74
CA SER A 35 19.95 -10.73 -5.06
C SER A 35 20.90 -9.63 -4.54
N LYS A 36 20.72 -8.36 -4.90
CA LYS A 36 21.74 -7.33 -4.67
C LYS A 36 21.65 -6.57 -3.35
N ASP A 37 20.51 -6.63 -2.67
CA ASP A 37 20.30 -5.99 -1.35
C ASP A 37 19.82 -7.00 -0.30
N LEU A 38 20.16 -8.29 -0.46
CA LEU A 38 19.85 -9.27 0.56
C LEU A 38 20.94 -9.29 1.62
N VAL A 39 20.55 -9.07 2.87
CA VAL A 39 21.42 -9.32 4.01
C VAL A 39 21.18 -10.74 4.50
N GLU A 40 22.27 -11.45 4.78
CA GLU A 40 22.23 -12.74 5.44
C GLU A 40 21.95 -12.52 6.92
N VAL A 41 20.79 -12.96 7.40
CA VAL A 41 20.45 -12.95 8.84
C VAL A 41 21.04 -14.18 9.55
N GLU A 42 21.09 -14.17 10.88
CA GLU A 42 21.83 -15.14 11.72
C GLU A 42 21.61 -16.64 11.40
N ASN A 43 20.51 -17.01 10.74
CA ASN A 43 20.22 -18.38 10.34
C ASN A 43 20.56 -18.72 8.86
N GLY A 44 21.32 -17.87 8.17
CA GLY A 44 21.73 -18.07 6.77
C GLY A 44 20.64 -17.77 5.74
N SER A 45 19.53 -17.14 6.13
CA SER A 45 18.48 -16.69 5.20
C SER A 45 18.80 -15.30 4.66
N LEU A 46 18.46 -15.07 3.40
CA LEU A 46 18.66 -13.80 2.70
C LEU A 46 17.35 -13.02 2.69
N ILE A 47 17.32 -11.82 3.29
CA ILE A 47 16.16 -10.91 3.30
C ILE A 47 16.56 -9.52 2.77
N PRO A 48 15.64 -8.73 2.18
CA PRO A 48 15.96 -7.36 1.77
C PRO A 48 16.51 -6.54 2.94
N ALA A 49 17.57 -5.75 2.74
CA ALA A 49 18.27 -5.01 3.78
C ALA A 49 17.35 -4.10 4.61
N TRP A 50 16.33 -3.51 3.98
CA TRP A 50 15.31 -2.69 4.66
C TRP A 50 14.40 -3.51 5.58
N ALA A 51 14.22 -4.81 5.33
CA ALA A 51 13.44 -5.71 6.18
C ALA A 51 14.24 -6.17 7.42
N ASN A 52 15.54 -5.84 7.50
CA ASN A 52 16.40 -6.12 8.65
C ASN A 52 16.52 -4.92 9.61
N ASP A 53 15.75 -3.85 9.41
CA ASP A 53 15.74 -2.73 10.37
C ASP A 53 15.06 -3.17 11.67
N ALA A 54 15.88 -3.48 12.67
CA ALA A 54 15.46 -3.93 14.00
C ALA A 54 14.38 -3.02 14.63
N LYS A 55 14.36 -1.73 14.25
CA LYS A 55 13.38 -0.76 14.75
C LYS A 55 11.94 -1.04 14.36
N ILE A 56 11.69 -1.65 13.20
CA ILE A 56 10.32 -1.99 12.75
C ILE A 56 9.74 -3.12 13.61
N TYR A 57 10.60 -4.06 14.00
CA TYR A 57 10.19 -5.19 14.84
C TYR A 57 9.80 -4.73 16.25
N ASP A 58 10.38 -3.66 16.76
CA ASP A 58 10.15 -3.15 18.11
C ASP A 58 9.03 -2.10 18.19
N ALA A 59 8.12 -2.09 17.21
CA ALA A 59 6.93 -1.24 17.25
C ALA A 59 6.17 -1.44 18.58
N PRO A 60 5.83 -0.36 19.31
CA PRO A 60 5.21 -0.46 20.61
C PRO A 60 3.85 -1.16 20.50
N VAL A 61 3.65 -2.15 21.37
CA VAL A 61 2.40 -2.87 21.48
C VAL A 61 1.49 -2.09 22.41
N PRO A 62 0.28 -1.70 21.98
CA PRO A 62 -0.66 -0.98 22.84
C PRO A 62 -0.96 -1.78 24.12
N GLU A 63 -1.08 -1.11 25.26
CA GLU A 63 -1.38 -1.78 26.54
C GLU A 63 -2.68 -2.58 26.51
N TRP A 64 -3.68 -2.13 25.74
CA TRP A 64 -4.95 -2.86 25.60
C TRP A 64 -4.78 -4.20 24.89
N ALA A 65 -3.76 -4.37 24.04
CA ALA A 65 -3.50 -5.61 23.34
C ALA A 65 -2.78 -6.64 24.22
N LYS A 66 -2.29 -6.23 25.40
CA LYS A 66 -1.62 -7.10 26.35
C LYS A 66 -2.62 -7.80 27.25
N GLU A 67 -2.31 -9.02 27.64
CA GLU A 67 -3.16 -9.84 28.50
C GLU A 67 -2.61 -9.94 29.92
N ASN A 68 -3.53 -9.98 30.89
CA ASN A 68 -3.20 -10.31 32.27
C ASN A 68 -3.54 -11.79 32.50
N LEU A 69 -2.52 -12.64 32.44
CA LEU A 69 -2.68 -14.09 32.62
C LEU A 69 -2.38 -14.49 34.08
N PRO A 70 -3.08 -15.51 34.63
CA PRO A 70 -2.70 -16.08 35.93
C PRO A 70 -1.28 -16.63 35.91
N ASP A 71 -0.53 -16.50 37.01
CA ASP A 71 0.88 -16.94 37.10
C ASP A 71 1.09 -18.41 36.70
N TRP A 72 0.11 -19.27 36.95
CA TRP A 72 0.19 -20.70 36.62
C TRP A 72 0.13 -20.98 35.10
N ILE A 73 -0.33 -20.02 34.30
CA ILE A 73 -0.35 -20.12 32.83
C ILE A 73 1.02 -19.85 32.22
N GLU A 74 1.90 -19.11 32.91
CA GLU A 74 3.22 -18.71 32.38
C GLU A 74 4.04 -19.88 31.79
N PRO A 75 4.11 -21.08 32.41
CA PRO A 75 4.82 -22.23 31.83
C PRO A 75 4.22 -22.77 30.53
N HIS A 76 2.98 -22.40 30.21
CA HIS A 76 2.26 -22.82 29.00
C HIS A 76 2.28 -21.76 27.88
N ILE A 77 2.91 -20.61 28.11
CA ILE A 77 3.05 -19.56 27.10
C ILE A 77 4.15 -19.94 26.10
N VAL A 78 3.81 -19.97 24.82
CA VAL A 78 4.74 -20.23 23.72
C VAL A 78 5.41 -18.94 23.28
N LYS A 79 6.67 -18.75 23.71
CA LYS A 79 7.51 -17.60 23.34
C LYS A 79 8.33 -17.92 22.09
N GLN A 80 7.68 -18.08 20.95
CA GLN A 80 8.37 -18.35 19.68
C GLN A 80 8.42 -17.10 18.80
N THR A 81 9.63 -16.72 18.37
CA THR A 81 9.80 -15.65 17.40
C THR A 81 9.29 -16.10 16.03
N VAL A 82 8.16 -15.57 15.60
CA VAL A 82 7.76 -15.67 14.19
C VAL A 82 8.55 -14.62 13.40
N LYS A 83 9.19 -15.04 12.32
CA LYS A 83 9.92 -14.13 11.42
C LYS A 83 8.91 -13.33 10.62
N ASN A 84 9.28 -12.10 10.25
CA ASN A 84 8.50 -11.23 9.37
C ASN A 84 7.12 -10.86 9.95
N VAL A 85 6.98 -10.68 11.27
CA VAL A 85 5.81 -10.06 11.89
C VAL A 85 6.26 -8.88 12.74
N ALA A 86 5.45 -7.83 12.85
CA ALA A 86 5.75 -6.63 13.62
C ALA A 86 4.53 -6.13 14.41
N GLY A 87 4.76 -5.26 15.39
CA GLY A 87 3.70 -4.64 16.20
C GLY A 87 2.80 -5.65 16.92
N ILE A 88 1.48 -5.47 16.78
CA ILE A 88 0.45 -6.30 17.42
C ILE A 88 0.60 -7.78 17.04
N ASP A 89 0.84 -8.08 15.76
CA ASP A 89 0.99 -9.47 15.29
C ASP A 89 2.25 -10.14 15.86
N ARG A 90 3.33 -9.37 16.04
CA ARG A 90 4.54 -9.86 16.71
C ARG A 90 4.24 -10.18 18.17
N TYR A 91 3.56 -9.29 18.89
CA TYR A 91 3.15 -9.58 20.26
C TYR A 91 2.31 -10.84 20.36
N HIS A 92 1.26 -10.95 19.55
CA HIS A 92 0.44 -12.16 19.52
C HIS A 92 1.23 -13.40 19.13
N SER A 93 2.36 -13.24 18.44
CA SER A 93 3.25 -14.37 18.16
C SER A 93 4.02 -14.91 19.38
N TYR A 94 4.23 -14.08 20.40
CA TYR A 94 5.00 -14.43 21.59
C TYR A 94 4.15 -14.85 22.80
N TYR A 95 2.88 -14.46 22.86
CA TYR A 95 2.07 -14.56 24.07
C TYR A 95 0.89 -15.52 23.93
N ARG A 96 1.08 -16.67 23.28
CA ARG A 96 0.00 -17.63 23.03
C ARG A 96 0.03 -18.74 24.08
N ILE A 97 -1.15 -19.20 24.50
CA ILE A 97 -1.28 -20.30 25.45
C ILE A 97 -1.39 -21.60 24.69
N ARG A 98 -0.44 -22.52 24.90
CA ARG A 98 -0.47 -23.85 24.29
C ARG A 98 -1.65 -24.66 24.80
N TYR A 99 -2.46 -25.20 23.90
CA TYR A 99 -3.51 -26.14 24.25
C TYR A 99 -2.92 -27.50 24.69
N ASN A 100 -3.32 -27.95 25.87
CA ASN A 100 -3.04 -29.28 26.43
C ASN A 100 -4.10 -29.62 27.49
N GLU A 101 -4.01 -30.78 28.12
CA GLU A 101 -4.95 -31.23 29.15
C GLU A 101 -5.06 -30.24 30.33
N GLU A 102 -3.94 -29.64 30.75
CA GLU A 102 -3.88 -28.72 31.90
C GLU A 102 -4.52 -27.36 31.61
N THR A 103 -4.46 -26.91 30.36
CA THR A 103 -4.96 -25.59 29.93
C THR A 103 -6.33 -25.65 29.26
N ALA A 104 -6.78 -26.81 28.80
CA ALA A 104 -8.01 -26.97 28.01
C ALA A 104 -9.23 -26.34 28.69
N LYS A 105 -9.43 -26.64 29.97
CA LYS A 105 -10.54 -26.10 30.75
C LYS A 105 -10.46 -24.56 30.83
N PHE A 106 -9.31 -24.03 31.21
CA PHE A 106 -9.10 -22.59 31.30
C PHE A 106 -9.37 -21.91 29.95
N LEU A 107 -8.83 -22.45 28.86
CA LEU A 107 -9.00 -21.90 27.52
C LEU A 107 -10.46 -21.85 27.07
N TYR A 108 -11.26 -22.88 27.35
CA TYR A 108 -12.63 -22.96 26.84
C TYR A 108 -13.71 -22.44 27.80
N GLU A 109 -13.42 -22.34 29.10
CA GLU A 109 -14.37 -21.88 30.12
C GLU A 109 -14.04 -20.47 30.66
N ASP A 110 -12.78 -20.20 31.00
CA ASP A 110 -12.41 -19.04 31.82
C ASP A 110 -11.70 -17.92 31.05
N TYR A 111 -10.96 -18.27 29.99
CA TYR A 111 -9.98 -17.38 29.37
C TYR A 111 -10.61 -16.30 28.48
N THR A 112 -11.46 -16.71 27.53
CA THR A 112 -12.11 -15.79 26.59
C THR A 112 -13.55 -15.55 27.02
N PRO A 113 -13.95 -14.31 27.36
CA PRO A 113 -15.32 -14.01 27.72
C PRO A 113 -16.29 -14.32 26.57
N VAL A 114 -17.37 -15.05 26.85
CA VAL A 114 -18.48 -15.29 25.90
C VAL A 114 -19.41 -14.08 25.71
N ARG A 115 -18.99 -12.90 26.16
CA ARG A 115 -19.69 -11.63 25.96
C ARG A 115 -18.70 -10.60 25.46
N VAL A 116 -19.07 -9.93 24.37
CA VAL A 116 -18.26 -8.86 23.79
C VAL A 116 -18.62 -7.53 24.42
N ASN A 117 -17.64 -6.87 25.02
CA ASN A 117 -17.80 -5.51 25.58
C ASN A 117 -17.34 -4.45 24.58
N TYR A 118 -17.82 -4.53 23.33
CA TYR A 118 -17.46 -3.60 22.28
C TYR A 118 -18.10 -2.22 22.50
N ILE A 119 -17.29 -1.18 22.30
CA ILE A 119 -17.74 0.21 22.40
C ILE A 119 -17.86 0.75 20.98
N LYS A 120 -19.07 1.14 20.60
CA LYS A 120 -19.37 1.76 19.31
C LYS A 120 -18.61 3.10 19.15
N GLY A 121 -18.16 3.39 17.94
CA GLY A 121 -17.33 4.51 17.52
C GLY A 121 -15.82 4.22 17.47
N VAL A 122 -15.37 3.04 17.93
CA VAL A 122 -13.93 2.73 18.04
C VAL A 122 -13.34 2.17 16.73
N LEU A 123 -14.13 1.45 15.94
CA LEU A 123 -13.72 0.86 14.66
C LEU A 123 -14.74 1.20 13.57
N PRO A 124 -14.82 2.47 13.12
CA PRO A 124 -15.89 2.96 12.25
C PRO A 124 -16.00 2.20 10.92
N SER A 125 -14.89 1.75 10.32
CA SER A 125 -14.96 1.02 9.05
C SER A 125 -15.53 -0.38 9.24
N TYR A 126 -15.16 -1.06 10.34
CA TYR A 126 -15.73 -2.35 10.71
C TYR A 126 -17.22 -2.24 11.03
N GLU A 127 -17.62 -1.20 11.76
CA GLU A 127 -19.03 -0.93 12.06
C GLU A 127 -19.85 -0.71 10.78
N ALA A 128 -19.32 0.05 9.82
CA ALA A 128 -19.99 0.27 8.55
C ALA A 128 -20.22 -1.05 7.79
N ILE A 129 -19.22 -1.95 7.80
CA ILE A 129 -19.33 -3.27 7.19
C ILE A 129 -20.38 -4.12 7.92
N VAL A 130 -20.26 -4.26 9.25
CA VAL A 130 -21.20 -5.06 10.06
C VAL A 130 -22.64 -4.56 9.89
N ASN A 131 -22.87 -3.26 10.00
CA ASN A 131 -24.20 -2.67 9.82
C ASN A 131 -24.76 -2.92 8.42
N LYS A 132 -23.92 -2.96 7.39
CA LYS A 132 -24.36 -3.19 6.01
C LYS A 132 -24.73 -4.64 5.75
N TYR A 133 -23.96 -5.59 6.27
CA TYR A 133 -24.06 -6.99 5.86
C TYR A 133 -24.83 -7.88 6.83
N VAL A 134 -24.88 -7.54 8.12
CA VAL A 134 -25.41 -8.47 9.13
C VAL A 134 -26.33 -7.83 10.17
N SER A 135 -26.75 -6.57 9.98
CA SER A 135 -27.65 -5.87 10.92
C SER A 135 -29.04 -6.51 11.04
N GLU A 136 -29.52 -7.15 9.97
CA GLU A 136 -30.83 -7.81 9.91
C GLU A 136 -30.77 -9.32 10.24
N ILE A 137 -29.58 -9.85 10.53
CA ILE A 137 -29.40 -11.26 10.88
C ILE A 137 -29.42 -11.38 12.40
N GLU A 138 -30.31 -12.20 12.95
CA GLU A 138 -30.43 -12.37 14.41
C GLU A 138 -29.41 -13.37 14.96
N SER A 139 -29.20 -14.49 14.27
CA SER A 139 -28.32 -15.58 14.71
C SER A 139 -26.85 -15.23 14.61
N ASP A 140 -26.11 -15.30 15.72
CA ASP A 140 -24.67 -15.04 15.74
C ASP A 140 -23.89 -16.01 14.84
N LYS A 141 -24.32 -17.27 14.73
CA LYS A 141 -23.74 -18.24 13.80
C LYS A 141 -23.91 -17.78 12.35
N GLU A 142 -25.11 -17.33 11.98
CA GLU A 142 -25.40 -16.87 10.62
C GLU A 142 -24.65 -15.57 10.30
N LYS A 143 -24.55 -14.63 11.26
CA LYS A 143 -23.73 -13.42 11.10
C LYS A 143 -22.27 -13.77 10.85
N ALA A 144 -21.68 -14.65 11.66
CA ALA A 144 -20.27 -15.04 11.52
C ALA A 144 -20.00 -15.73 10.18
N ILE A 145 -20.89 -16.64 9.75
CA ILE A 145 -20.79 -17.29 8.43
C ILE A 145 -20.89 -16.25 7.31
N GLN A 146 -21.89 -15.35 7.35
CA GLN A 146 -22.05 -14.29 6.34
C GLN A 146 -20.81 -13.38 6.25
N LEU A 147 -20.25 -12.97 7.41
CA LEU A 147 -19.02 -12.19 7.45
C LEU A 147 -17.85 -12.97 6.84
N LEU A 148 -17.73 -14.26 7.14
CA LEU A 148 -16.63 -15.10 6.65
C LEU A 148 -16.72 -15.39 5.16
N THR A 149 -17.89 -15.80 4.65
CA THR A 149 -18.00 -16.37 3.31
C THR A 149 -18.38 -15.35 2.24
N GLU A 150 -19.05 -14.26 2.62
CA GLU A 150 -19.52 -13.25 1.66
C GLU A 150 -18.79 -11.91 1.80
N VAL A 151 -18.37 -11.54 3.01
CA VAL A 151 -17.71 -10.25 3.25
C VAL A 151 -16.20 -10.35 3.10
N MET A 152 -15.54 -11.28 3.82
CA MET A 152 -14.08 -11.42 3.78
C MET A 152 -13.50 -11.54 2.35
N PRO A 153 -14.04 -12.37 1.43
CA PRO A 153 -13.51 -12.45 0.07
C PRO A 153 -13.56 -11.13 -0.73
N VAL A 154 -14.44 -10.22 -0.34
CA VAL A 154 -14.61 -8.92 -1.00
C VAL A 154 -13.59 -7.90 -0.48
N ILE A 155 -13.30 -7.93 0.82
CA ILE A 155 -12.52 -6.90 1.53
C ILE A 155 -11.07 -7.33 1.79
N THR A 156 -10.74 -8.62 1.79
CA THR A 156 -9.38 -9.13 1.98
C THR A 156 -8.92 -9.98 0.80
N LYS A 157 -7.61 -10.10 0.66
CA LYS A 157 -6.94 -10.98 -0.29
C LYS A 157 -5.69 -11.56 0.36
N HIS A 158 -5.48 -12.87 0.21
CA HIS A 158 -4.23 -13.48 0.67
C HIS A 158 -3.13 -13.34 -0.40
N PRO A 159 -1.93 -12.84 -0.08
CA PRO A 159 -0.86 -12.67 -1.07
C PRO A 159 -0.42 -14.01 -1.67
N SER A 160 -0.49 -15.11 -0.91
CA SER A 160 -0.10 -16.45 -1.40
C SER A 160 -1.20 -17.26 -2.08
N ASN A 161 -2.48 -16.84 -2.01
CA ASN A 161 -3.57 -17.65 -2.59
C ASN A 161 -3.71 -17.41 -4.09
N GLY A 162 -2.88 -16.55 -4.68
CA GLY A 162 -2.92 -16.20 -6.10
C GLY A 162 -4.22 -15.55 -6.53
N LEU A 163 -5.19 -15.36 -5.63
CA LEU A 163 -6.58 -15.09 -5.95
C LEU A 163 -6.86 -13.69 -6.55
N SER A 164 -5.85 -12.85 -6.80
CA SER A 164 -5.94 -11.56 -7.54
C SER A 164 -4.78 -10.57 -7.30
N VAL A 165 -3.70 -10.99 -6.64
CA VAL A 165 -2.49 -10.16 -6.54
C VAL A 165 -1.51 -10.68 -7.58
N PRO A 166 -1.06 -9.86 -8.56
CA PRO A 166 0.02 -10.25 -9.46
C PRO A 166 1.17 -10.81 -8.62
N CYS A 167 1.72 -11.98 -8.99
CA CYS A 167 2.81 -12.64 -8.26
C CYS A 167 4.07 -11.74 -8.04
N SER A 168 4.09 -10.55 -8.64
CA SER A 168 5.12 -9.53 -8.50
C SER A 168 4.98 -8.61 -7.28
N LEU A 169 3.82 -8.55 -6.61
CA LEU A 169 3.62 -7.69 -5.44
C LEU A 169 4.04 -8.44 -4.17
N TYR A 170 5.29 -8.27 -3.78
CA TYR A 170 5.78 -8.67 -2.47
C TYR A 170 5.10 -7.83 -1.39
N VAL A 171 4.28 -8.46 -0.55
CA VAL A 171 3.69 -7.81 0.63
C VAL A 171 4.52 -8.22 1.84
N PRO A 172 5.28 -7.30 2.47
CA PRO A 172 5.99 -7.61 3.69
C PRO A 172 5.02 -8.10 4.77
N GLY A 173 5.39 -9.11 5.55
CA GLY A 173 4.60 -9.53 6.71
C GLY A 173 4.79 -8.62 7.94
N ASN A 174 5.83 -7.78 7.96
CA ASN A 174 6.26 -6.99 9.10
C ASN A 174 5.73 -5.54 9.07
N ARG A 175 4.41 -5.36 8.83
CA ARG A 175 3.83 -4.03 8.58
C ARG A 175 3.41 -3.26 9.83
N ALA A 176 3.29 -3.94 10.98
CA ALA A 176 2.85 -3.34 12.25
C ALA A 176 1.54 -2.53 12.15
N PHE A 177 0.65 -2.91 11.22
CA PHE A 177 -0.61 -2.21 11.00
C PHE A 177 -1.53 -2.31 12.21
N ASP A 178 -2.37 -1.30 12.42
CA ASP A 178 -3.55 -1.38 13.28
C ASP A 178 -4.74 -2.00 12.54
N ASP A 179 -5.88 -2.17 13.23
CA ASP A 179 -7.06 -2.83 12.66
C ASP A 179 -7.66 -2.06 11.48
N GLU A 180 -7.70 -0.72 11.51
CA GLU A 180 -8.26 0.11 10.44
C GLU A 180 -7.33 0.14 9.22
N GLN A 181 -6.02 0.17 9.46
CA GLN A 181 -4.99 0.07 8.40
C GLN A 181 -5.05 -1.27 7.67
N LEU A 182 -5.25 -2.40 8.37
CA LEU A 182 -5.45 -3.70 7.72
C LEU A 182 -6.63 -3.68 6.75
N LEU A 183 -7.75 -3.15 7.22
CA LEU A 183 -8.98 -3.12 6.43
C LEU A 183 -8.84 -2.20 5.21
N ALA A 184 -8.10 -1.09 5.35
CA ALA A 184 -7.79 -0.19 4.25
C ALA A 184 -6.83 -0.79 3.20
N ASP A 185 -5.88 -1.62 3.64
CA ASP A 185 -4.90 -2.26 2.76
C ASP A 185 -5.51 -3.39 1.91
N GLY A 186 -6.28 -4.28 2.55
CA GLY A 186 -7.02 -5.35 1.87
C GLY A 186 -6.16 -6.46 1.26
N ILE A 187 -4.82 -6.44 1.36
CA ILE A 187 -3.95 -7.56 1.00
C ILE A 187 -3.21 -8.04 2.25
N LEU A 188 -3.66 -9.16 2.79
CA LEU A 188 -3.40 -9.55 4.17
C LEU A 188 -2.87 -10.98 4.27
N TRP A 189 -1.86 -11.21 5.08
CA TRP A 189 -1.41 -12.54 5.48
C TRP A 189 -2.43 -13.22 6.40
N CYS A 190 -2.32 -14.54 6.60
CA CYS A 190 -3.30 -15.32 7.35
C CYS A 190 -3.58 -14.77 8.77
N ASN A 191 -2.54 -14.31 9.48
CA ASN A 191 -2.69 -13.68 10.80
C ASN A 191 -3.46 -12.35 10.75
N GLU A 192 -3.26 -11.57 9.70
CA GLU A 192 -3.95 -10.28 9.50
C GLU A 192 -5.41 -10.51 9.07
N GLN A 193 -5.68 -11.52 8.24
CA GLN A 193 -7.06 -11.88 7.86
C GLN A 193 -7.86 -12.44 9.03
N ALA A 194 -7.24 -13.31 9.83
CA ALA A 194 -7.83 -13.76 11.09
C ALA A 194 -8.14 -12.55 12.01
N ARG A 195 -7.27 -11.53 12.05
CA ARG A 195 -7.54 -10.29 12.80
C ARG A 195 -8.77 -9.55 12.31
N VAL A 196 -8.86 -9.33 11.00
CA VAL A 196 -9.98 -8.60 10.38
C VAL A 196 -11.28 -9.34 10.65
N PHE A 197 -11.32 -10.65 10.40
CA PHE A 197 -12.51 -11.46 10.62
C PHE A 197 -12.94 -11.44 12.10
N MET A 198 -12.00 -11.66 13.02
CA MET A 198 -12.26 -11.59 14.45
C MET A 198 -12.81 -10.22 14.87
N ARG A 199 -12.27 -9.12 14.34
CA ARG A 199 -12.80 -7.77 14.63
C ARG A 199 -14.20 -7.57 14.07
N LEU A 200 -14.50 -8.06 12.88
CA LEU A 200 -15.87 -8.04 12.35
C LEU A 200 -16.84 -8.79 13.27
N CYS A 201 -16.46 -9.98 13.75
CA CYS A 201 -17.25 -10.75 14.72
C CYS A 201 -17.48 -9.95 16.01
N GLN A 202 -16.43 -9.41 16.60
CA GLN A 202 -16.55 -8.65 17.85
C GLN A 202 -17.41 -7.38 17.69
N VAL A 203 -17.27 -6.66 16.57
CA VAL A 203 -18.13 -5.50 16.25
C VAL A 203 -19.59 -5.92 16.04
N ALA A 204 -19.84 -7.13 15.54
CA ALA A 204 -21.17 -7.73 15.43
C ALA A 204 -21.72 -8.30 16.76
N GLY A 205 -20.97 -8.17 17.86
CA GLY A 205 -21.35 -8.68 19.18
C GLY A 205 -21.00 -10.15 19.43
N ILE A 206 -20.23 -10.78 18.53
CA ILE A 206 -19.89 -12.20 18.55
C ILE A 206 -18.50 -12.37 19.19
N PRO A 207 -18.35 -13.14 20.28
CA PRO A 207 -17.05 -13.40 20.88
C PRO A 207 -16.15 -14.12 19.87
N ALA A 208 -14.92 -13.64 19.70
CA ALA A 208 -13.95 -14.24 18.79
C ALA A 208 -12.52 -14.06 19.29
N ARG A 209 -11.64 -15.01 18.93
CA ARG A 209 -10.25 -15.11 19.39
C ARG A 209 -9.32 -15.70 18.34
N TYR A 210 -8.01 -15.52 18.53
CA TYR A 210 -6.99 -16.11 17.68
C TYR A 210 -6.75 -17.58 18.01
N VAL A 211 -6.52 -18.36 16.96
CA VAL A 211 -5.98 -19.71 17.06
C VAL A 211 -4.78 -19.82 16.13
N PHE A 212 -3.67 -20.27 16.69
CA PHE A 212 -2.44 -20.52 15.97
C PHE A 212 -2.24 -22.01 15.81
N LEU A 213 -2.21 -22.48 14.58
CA LEU A 213 -2.01 -23.88 14.23
C LEU A 213 -0.52 -24.09 13.97
N GLY A 214 0.15 -24.69 14.94
CA GLY A 214 1.57 -25.01 14.86
C GLY A 214 1.78 -26.28 14.04
N TYR A 215 2.56 -26.19 12.97
CA TYR A 215 2.93 -27.41 12.27
C TYR A 215 3.87 -28.27 13.13
N SER A 216 3.91 -29.58 12.90
CA SER A 216 4.89 -30.47 13.54
C SER A 216 6.32 -30.01 13.24
N GLU A 217 7.27 -30.24 14.15
CA GLU A 217 8.69 -29.89 13.93
C GLU A 217 9.24 -30.47 12.61
N GLU A 218 8.71 -31.62 12.18
CA GLU A 218 9.07 -32.32 10.94
C GLU A 218 8.72 -31.53 9.65
N SER A 219 7.79 -30.58 9.73
CA SER A 219 7.25 -29.84 8.58
C SER A 219 7.97 -28.51 8.28
N GLY A 220 9.01 -28.17 9.04
CA GLY A 220 9.83 -26.97 8.77
C GLY A 220 9.37 -25.68 9.46
N GLY A 221 8.51 -25.77 10.49
CA GLY A 221 8.35 -24.70 11.49
C GLY A 221 7.53 -23.47 11.08
N GLY A 222 6.57 -23.62 10.16
CA GLY A 222 5.56 -22.58 9.91
C GLY A 222 4.43 -22.59 10.96
N ALA A 223 3.57 -21.58 10.91
CA ALA A 223 2.29 -21.58 11.61
C ALA A 223 1.22 -21.03 10.67
N HIS A 224 0.01 -21.59 10.76
CA HIS A 224 -1.18 -21.01 10.14
C HIS A 224 -2.03 -20.35 11.22
N VAL A 225 -2.71 -19.26 10.90
CA VAL A 225 -3.49 -18.49 11.87
C VAL A 225 -4.93 -18.43 11.43
N VAL A 226 -5.80 -18.89 12.32
CA VAL A 226 -7.25 -18.94 12.11
C VAL A 226 -7.95 -18.24 13.27
N THR A 227 -9.27 -18.16 13.21
CA THR A 227 -10.10 -17.55 14.25
C THR A 227 -11.05 -18.59 14.84
N GLU A 228 -11.34 -18.49 16.12
CA GLU A 228 -12.53 -19.11 16.70
C GLU A 228 -13.55 -18.03 17.04
N PHE A 229 -14.83 -18.30 16.78
CA PHE A 229 -15.94 -17.48 17.26
C PHE A 229 -16.91 -18.32 18.09
N TYR A 230 -17.61 -17.69 19.03
CA TYR A 230 -18.57 -18.35 19.92
C TYR A 230 -20.00 -18.10 19.44
N ALA A 231 -20.70 -19.17 19.04
CA ALA A 231 -22.09 -19.11 18.62
C ALA A 231 -22.83 -20.41 18.98
N ASP A 232 -24.14 -20.31 19.21
CA ASP A 232 -25.01 -21.44 19.57
C ASP A 232 -24.52 -22.29 20.76
N GLY A 233 -23.72 -21.71 21.66
CA GLY A 233 -23.17 -22.40 22.82
C GLY A 233 -21.79 -23.04 22.61
N TYR A 234 -21.21 -22.95 21.41
CA TYR A 234 -19.96 -23.62 21.04
C TYR A 234 -18.92 -22.62 20.51
N TRP A 235 -17.65 -22.94 20.72
CA TRP A 235 -16.55 -22.32 19.98
C TRP A 235 -16.40 -22.99 18.62
N SER A 236 -16.18 -22.21 17.58
CA SER A 236 -16.21 -22.67 16.20
C SER A 236 -15.03 -22.12 15.42
N MET A 237 -14.21 -23.00 14.86
CA MET A 237 -13.02 -22.66 14.08
C MET A 237 -13.40 -22.19 12.67
N ALA A 238 -12.84 -21.06 12.27
CA ALA A 238 -13.04 -20.40 11.00
C ALA A 238 -11.68 -20.05 10.38
N ASP A 239 -11.46 -20.53 9.16
CA ASP A 239 -10.30 -20.13 8.38
C ASP A 239 -10.63 -18.89 7.55
N ALA A 240 -10.13 -17.74 8.00
CA ALA A 240 -10.31 -16.46 7.33
C ALA A 240 -9.52 -16.33 6.01
N SER A 241 -8.52 -17.19 5.77
CA SER A 241 -7.71 -17.17 4.55
C SER A 241 -8.37 -17.94 3.40
N ASP A 242 -9.10 -19.00 3.77
CA ASP A 242 -9.80 -19.90 2.84
C ASP A 242 -11.33 -19.80 2.90
N PHE A 243 -11.85 -18.93 3.78
CA PHE A 243 -13.25 -18.53 3.91
C PHE A 243 -14.20 -19.70 4.19
N PHE A 244 -13.90 -20.53 5.20
CA PHE A 244 -14.76 -21.65 5.57
C PHE A 244 -14.70 -22.02 7.07
N VAL A 245 -15.71 -22.78 7.50
CA VAL A 245 -15.84 -23.38 8.85
C VAL A 245 -15.94 -24.90 8.74
N HIS A 246 -15.75 -25.61 9.86
CA HIS A 246 -15.81 -27.07 9.91
C HIS A 246 -17.13 -27.54 10.53
N PRO A 247 -18.12 -28.03 9.75
CA PRO A 247 -19.37 -28.53 10.29
C PRO A 247 -19.24 -29.94 10.88
N HIS A 248 -19.92 -30.19 11.99
CA HIS A 248 -20.18 -31.52 12.54
C HIS A 248 -21.54 -32.07 12.04
N PRO A 249 -21.74 -33.40 11.93
CA PRO A 249 -22.99 -33.96 11.41
C PRO A 249 -24.26 -33.68 12.21
N ASP A 250 -24.17 -33.33 13.48
CA ASP A 250 -25.31 -32.92 14.32
C ASP A 250 -25.70 -31.44 14.14
N GLY A 251 -24.94 -30.68 13.35
CA GLY A 251 -25.23 -29.30 12.98
C GLY A 251 -24.48 -28.23 13.78
N HIS A 252 -23.66 -28.57 14.78
CA HIS A 252 -22.72 -27.60 15.35
C HIS A 252 -21.47 -27.42 14.48
N LEU A 253 -20.72 -26.36 14.73
CA LEU A 253 -19.45 -26.10 14.07
C LEU A 253 -18.31 -26.44 15.04
N LEU A 254 -17.32 -27.17 14.55
CA LEU A 254 -16.22 -27.70 15.34
C LEU A 254 -15.29 -26.59 15.83
N SER A 255 -14.88 -26.68 17.09
CA SER A 255 -13.78 -25.91 17.68
C SER A 255 -12.42 -26.37 17.14
N ALA A 256 -11.38 -25.59 17.41
CA ALA A 256 -10.01 -25.96 17.14
C ALA A 256 -9.60 -27.22 17.93
N ALA A 257 -10.09 -27.39 19.16
CA ALA A 257 -9.86 -28.60 19.95
C ALA A 257 -10.44 -29.83 19.26
N GLU A 258 -11.69 -29.77 18.82
CA GLU A 258 -12.33 -30.88 18.11
C GLU A 258 -11.70 -31.15 16.74
N CYS A 259 -11.26 -30.10 16.02
CA CYS A 259 -10.57 -30.27 14.74
C CYS A 259 -9.20 -30.95 14.86
N HIS A 260 -8.61 -30.98 16.06
CA HIS A 260 -7.26 -31.50 16.32
C HIS A 260 -7.23 -32.56 17.44
N ASP A 261 -8.37 -33.20 17.74
CA ASP A 261 -8.53 -34.20 18.81
C ASP A 261 -8.03 -35.61 18.44
N LYS A 262 -7.65 -35.84 17.18
CA LYS A 262 -7.37 -37.18 16.59
C LYS A 262 -8.57 -38.15 16.65
N GLY A 263 -9.76 -37.62 16.91
CA GLY A 263 -11.03 -38.31 17.07
C GLY A 263 -11.93 -38.16 15.85
N GLU A 264 -13.23 -38.01 16.09
CA GLU A 264 -14.23 -37.83 15.03
C GLU A 264 -14.25 -36.39 14.50
N GLY A 265 -14.02 -35.40 15.36
CA GLY A 265 -13.97 -33.98 14.96
C GLY A 265 -12.90 -33.75 13.89
N GLN A 266 -11.69 -34.27 14.10
CA GLN A 266 -10.61 -34.17 13.12
C GLN A 266 -10.97 -34.80 11.76
N LYS A 267 -11.69 -35.93 11.75
CA LYS A 267 -12.15 -36.57 10.50
C LYS A 267 -13.13 -35.69 9.74
N TYR A 268 -14.08 -35.07 10.44
CA TYR A 268 -15.03 -34.17 9.81
C TYR A 268 -14.38 -32.87 9.35
N ALA A 269 -13.42 -32.36 10.10
CA ALA A 269 -12.61 -31.22 9.69
C ALA A 269 -11.86 -31.50 8.38
N GLU A 270 -11.26 -32.69 8.25
CA GLU A 270 -10.60 -33.16 7.03
C GLU A 270 -11.57 -33.29 5.85
N ILE A 271 -12.76 -33.86 6.07
CA ILE A 271 -13.80 -33.96 5.04
C ILE A 271 -14.21 -32.57 4.55
N ALA A 272 -14.43 -31.62 5.47
CA ALA A 272 -14.79 -30.25 5.14
C ALA A 272 -13.70 -29.53 4.33
N LEU A 273 -12.44 -29.65 4.76
CA LEU A 273 -11.29 -29.07 4.08
C LEU A 273 -11.14 -29.63 2.65
N ARG A 274 -11.20 -30.96 2.50
CA ARG A 274 -11.14 -31.63 1.18
C ARG A 274 -12.27 -31.17 0.26
N LYS A 275 -13.48 -31.01 0.79
CA LYS A 275 -14.62 -30.52 0.04
C LYS A 275 -14.35 -29.08 -0.45
N LYS A 276 -13.90 -28.19 0.44
CA LYS A 276 -13.59 -26.80 0.10
C LYS A 276 -12.49 -26.68 -0.95
N PHE A 277 -11.39 -27.43 -0.80
CA PHE A 277 -10.31 -27.42 -1.80
C PHE A 277 -10.73 -28.00 -3.14
N ARG A 278 -11.65 -28.97 -3.15
CA ARG A 278 -12.27 -29.43 -4.40
C ARG A 278 -13.09 -28.32 -5.05
N GLU A 279 -13.95 -27.66 -4.31
CA GLU A 279 -14.76 -26.52 -4.79
C GLU A 279 -13.84 -25.42 -5.38
N LEU A 280 -12.80 -25.02 -4.65
CA LEU A 280 -11.81 -24.04 -5.14
C LEU A 280 -11.04 -24.50 -6.38
N SER A 281 -10.76 -25.80 -6.50
CA SER A 281 -10.07 -26.35 -7.69
C SER A 281 -10.95 -26.40 -8.94
N GLU A 282 -12.28 -26.42 -8.75
CA GLU A 282 -13.30 -26.45 -9.80
C GLU A 282 -13.78 -25.04 -10.19
N GLU A 283 -13.51 -24.03 -9.36
CA GLU A 283 -13.88 -22.63 -9.57
C GLU A 283 -13.27 -22.04 -10.86
N SER A 284 -13.96 -21.08 -11.47
CA SER A 284 -13.51 -20.46 -12.73
C SER A 284 -12.32 -19.52 -12.50
N ASP A 285 -11.44 -19.36 -13.50
CA ASP A 285 -10.29 -18.44 -13.42
C ASP A 285 -10.71 -16.98 -13.19
N GLU A 286 -11.90 -16.60 -13.68
CA GLU A 286 -12.48 -15.28 -13.45
C GLU A 286 -12.81 -15.07 -11.97
N ASN A 287 -13.44 -16.07 -11.33
CA ASN A 287 -13.79 -16.03 -9.91
C ASN A 287 -12.56 -16.19 -9.01
N LEU A 288 -11.57 -16.97 -9.44
CA LEU A 288 -10.28 -17.11 -8.76
C LEU A 288 -9.36 -15.91 -9.00
N GLY A 289 -9.70 -14.97 -9.90
CA GLY A 289 -8.85 -13.82 -10.22
C GLY A 289 -7.43 -14.17 -10.69
N CYS A 290 -7.18 -15.42 -11.12
CA CYS A 290 -5.89 -15.88 -11.62
C CYS A 290 -6.03 -17.05 -12.59
N THR A 291 -5.09 -17.13 -13.52
CA THR A 291 -5.13 -18.04 -14.69
C THR A 291 -4.26 -19.29 -14.50
N ALA A 292 -3.95 -19.70 -13.26
CA ALA A 292 -2.86 -20.63 -13.01
C ALA A 292 -3.34 -22.05 -12.65
N GLU A 293 -3.11 -22.99 -13.58
CA GLU A 293 -3.07 -24.45 -13.35
C GLU A 293 -2.27 -24.80 -12.06
N THR A 294 -1.24 -24.01 -11.74
CA THR A 294 -0.40 -24.15 -10.53
C THR A 294 -1.19 -24.07 -9.22
N ASN A 295 -2.18 -23.17 -9.11
CA ASN A 295 -3.01 -23.08 -7.89
C ASN A 295 -3.98 -24.25 -7.79
N ARG A 296 -4.55 -24.69 -8.93
CA ARG A 296 -5.38 -25.90 -8.97
C ARG A 296 -4.58 -27.14 -8.60
N CYS A 297 -3.32 -27.25 -9.04
CA CYS A 297 -2.40 -28.32 -8.63
C CYS A 297 -2.16 -28.28 -7.11
N ARG A 298 -1.90 -27.10 -6.54
CA ARG A 298 -1.73 -26.95 -5.09
C ARG A 298 -2.97 -27.41 -4.33
N PHE A 299 -4.17 -26.97 -4.71
CA PHE A 299 -5.41 -27.41 -4.04
C PHE A 299 -5.66 -28.92 -4.16
N ARG A 300 -5.26 -29.54 -5.28
CA ARG A 300 -5.32 -31.01 -5.44
C ARG A 300 -4.34 -31.72 -4.52
N GLU A 301 -3.10 -31.23 -4.40
CA GLU A 301 -2.05 -31.82 -3.55
C GLU A 301 -2.32 -31.67 -2.05
N LEU A 302 -2.91 -30.55 -1.62
CA LEU A 302 -3.21 -30.29 -0.20
C LEU A 302 -4.33 -31.20 0.36
N SER A 303 -5.10 -31.87 -0.49
CA SER A 303 -6.25 -32.68 -0.08
C SER A 303 -5.91 -33.96 0.70
N GLU A 304 -4.68 -34.47 0.67
CA GLU A 304 -4.34 -35.77 1.28
C GLU A 304 -3.51 -35.69 2.59
N SER A 305 -3.00 -34.52 3.02
CA SER A 305 -2.06 -34.49 4.17
C SER A 305 -2.22 -33.38 5.22
N ASP A 306 -2.99 -32.31 4.97
CA ASP A 306 -2.86 -31.08 5.77
C ASP A 306 -3.39 -31.14 7.20
N VAL A 307 -4.51 -31.82 7.47
CA VAL A 307 -5.06 -31.88 8.85
C VAL A 307 -4.11 -32.61 9.81
N ASN A 308 -3.32 -33.55 9.29
CA ASN A 308 -2.31 -34.26 10.07
C ASN A 308 -1.01 -33.47 10.25
N ARG A 309 -0.82 -32.32 9.57
CA ARG A 309 0.39 -31.50 9.70
C ARG A 309 0.42 -30.70 10.99
N TYR A 310 -0.73 -30.41 11.59
CA TYR A 310 -0.82 -29.62 12.80
C TYR A 310 -0.66 -30.53 14.02
N GLY A 311 0.50 -30.42 14.68
CA GLY A 311 0.82 -31.24 15.85
C GLY A 311 0.28 -30.68 17.16
N HIS A 312 -0.02 -29.38 17.18
CA HIS A 312 -0.51 -28.64 18.33
C HIS A 312 -1.16 -27.34 17.87
N PHE A 313 -1.89 -26.67 18.77
CA PHE A 313 -2.36 -25.32 18.54
C PHE A 313 -2.23 -24.48 19.81
N GLU A 314 -2.22 -23.16 19.63
CA GLU A 314 -2.26 -22.19 20.70
C GLU A 314 -3.43 -21.24 20.55
N ILE A 315 -3.91 -20.71 21.67
CA ILE A 315 -5.00 -19.73 21.70
C ILE A 315 -4.46 -18.43 22.30
N LEU A 316 -4.92 -17.31 21.76
CA LEU A 316 -4.73 -15.97 22.33
C LEU A 316 -6.04 -15.18 22.23
N ASN A 317 -6.44 -14.51 23.31
CA ASN A 317 -7.56 -13.59 23.25
C ASN A 317 -7.08 -12.22 22.69
N TYR A 318 -7.86 -11.63 21.80
CA TYR A 318 -7.56 -10.31 21.25
C TYR A 318 -8.50 -9.29 21.85
N ASN A 319 -8.01 -8.65 22.91
CA ASN A 319 -8.74 -7.64 23.63
C ASN A 319 -9.22 -6.52 22.70
N LEU A 320 -10.40 -6.00 22.99
CA LEU A 320 -10.94 -4.83 22.30
C LEU A 320 -10.11 -3.60 22.68
N PRO A 321 -9.91 -2.66 21.75
CA PRO A 321 -9.33 -1.38 22.13
C PRO A 321 -10.27 -0.77 23.17
N VAL A 322 -9.75 -0.51 24.37
CA VAL A 322 -10.52 0.24 25.36
C VAL A 322 -10.77 1.63 24.77
N SER A 323 -12.01 2.13 24.91
CA SER A 323 -12.31 3.54 24.59
C SER A 323 -11.22 4.39 25.23
N PRO A 324 -10.44 5.17 24.45
CA PRO A 324 -9.43 6.05 25.03
C PRO A 324 -10.16 6.98 26.00
N LYS A 325 -9.83 6.89 27.29
CA LYS A 325 -10.28 7.89 28.29
C LYS A 325 -9.67 9.26 28.00
N ASP A 326 -8.68 9.33 27.11
CA ASP A 326 -8.10 10.55 26.59
C ASP A 326 -8.71 10.91 25.22
N GLU A 327 -9.68 11.83 25.23
CA GLU A 327 -10.32 12.43 24.04
C GLU A 327 -9.32 12.91 22.98
N LYS A 328 -8.06 13.18 23.34
CA LYS A 328 -7.03 13.70 22.43
C LYS A 328 -6.57 12.68 21.38
N GLU A 329 -6.57 11.39 21.69
CA GLU A 329 -6.15 10.34 20.76
C GLU A 329 -7.28 10.00 19.77
N ILE A 330 -8.54 10.09 20.24
CA ILE A 330 -9.75 10.01 19.40
C ILE A 330 -9.82 11.21 18.46
N ILE A 331 -9.57 12.43 18.94
CA ILE A 331 -9.55 13.65 18.12
C ILE A 331 -8.50 13.51 17.01
N TRP A 332 -7.30 13.00 17.28
CA TRP A 332 -6.28 12.79 16.24
C TRP A 332 -6.66 11.67 15.24
N ARG A 333 -7.19 10.54 15.71
CA ARG A 333 -7.64 9.42 14.84
C ARG A 333 -8.90 9.75 14.03
N ASN A 334 -9.82 10.51 14.60
CA ASN A 334 -11.11 10.82 13.99
C ASN A 334 -11.13 12.12 13.19
N LEU A 335 -10.26 13.12 13.44
CA LEU A 335 -10.22 14.32 12.60
C LEU A 335 -9.79 14.04 11.17
N PHE A 336 -9.06 12.95 10.93
CA PHE A 336 -8.73 12.49 9.57
C PHE A 336 -9.86 11.71 8.89
N TYR A 337 -10.85 11.20 9.64
CA TYR A 337 -11.92 10.33 9.10
C TYR A 337 -13.36 10.90 9.21
N LEU A 338 -13.63 11.89 10.08
CA LEU A 338 -14.99 12.34 10.43
C LEU A 338 -15.38 13.76 9.97
N GLN A 339 -14.74 14.34 8.95
CA GLN A 339 -15.15 15.69 8.49
C GLN A 339 -16.46 15.75 7.68
N ASP A 340 -17.14 14.64 7.36
CA ASP A 340 -18.44 14.69 6.69
C ASP A 340 -19.57 13.98 7.45
N LYS A 341 -20.55 14.77 7.93
CA LYS A 341 -21.67 14.32 8.80
C LYS A 341 -22.82 13.59 8.06
N ASN A 342 -22.64 13.13 6.83
CA ASN A 342 -23.71 12.57 5.98
C ASN A 342 -23.49 11.11 5.54
N TRP A 343 -22.93 10.26 6.40
CA TRP A 343 -22.69 8.84 6.10
C TRP A 343 -23.95 8.00 5.82
N LEU A 344 -25.12 8.40 6.32
CA LEU A 344 -26.38 7.63 6.20
C LEU A 344 -27.07 7.75 4.82
N SER A 345 -26.57 8.58 3.89
CA SER A 345 -27.19 8.80 2.57
C SER A 345 -26.30 8.42 1.37
N MET A 346 -25.26 7.60 1.56
CA MET A 346 -24.22 7.38 0.54
C MET A 346 -24.66 6.44 -0.61
N LYS A 347 -24.34 6.86 -1.84
CA LYS A 347 -24.53 6.07 -3.07
C LYS A 347 -23.40 5.04 -3.23
N MET A 348 -23.77 3.86 -3.72
CA MET A 348 -22.84 2.80 -4.14
C MET A 348 -22.76 2.80 -5.67
N VAL A 349 -21.55 2.69 -6.23
CA VAL A 349 -21.31 2.69 -7.68
C VAL A 349 -20.78 1.33 -8.16
N PRO A 350 -21.27 0.81 -9.31
CA PRO A 350 -20.76 -0.43 -9.91
C PRO A 350 -19.42 -0.21 -10.62
N LEU A 351 -18.41 -1.05 -10.33
CA LEU A 351 -17.13 -1.05 -11.05
C LEU A 351 -16.67 -2.47 -11.38
N LYS A 352 -16.63 -2.82 -12.68
CA LYS A 352 -16.05 -4.05 -13.26
C LYS A 352 -16.25 -5.35 -12.43
N ASN A 353 -17.43 -5.56 -11.85
CA ASN A 353 -17.85 -6.71 -11.00
C ASN A 353 -17.86 -6.48 -9.47
N ARG A 354 -17.85 -5.23 -8.98
CA ARG A 354 -18.03 -4.90 -7.54
C ARG A 354 -18.94 -3.70 -7.33
N MET A 355 -19.58 -3.62 -6.17
CA MET A 355 -20.27 -2.42 -5.68
C MET A 355 -19.42 -1.79 -4.57
N ILE A 356 -18.95 -0.56 -4.77
CA ILE A 356 -18.18 0.18 -3.76
C ILE A 356 -18.90 1.49 -3.40
N PRO A 357 -18.74 2.01 -2.17
CA PRO A 357 -19.19 3.35 -1.86
C PRO A 357 -18.55 4.35 -2.83
N GLU A 358 -19.27 5.38 -3.27
CA GLU A 358 -18.76 6.41 -4.21
C GLU A 358 -17.48 7.07 -3.70
N TRP A 359 -17.39 7.34 -2.39
CA TRP A 359 -16.15 7.83 -1.76
C TRP A 359 -15.02 6.80 -1.78
N ALA A 360 -15.31 5.50 -1.89
CA ALA A 360 -14.29 4.45 -2.05
C ALA A 360 -13.74 4.38 -3.48
N GLU A 361 -14.47 4.91 -4.46
CA GLU A 361 -13.89 5.22 -5.77
C GLU A 361 -12.92 6.42 -5.66
N GLU A 362 -13.25 7.42 -4.85
CA GLU A 362 -12.36 8.55 -4.54
C GLU A 362 -11.21 8.18 -3.57
N SER A 363 -11.38 7.21 -2.66
CA SER A 363 -10.40 6.82 -1.62
C SER A 363 -9.54 5.60 -2.01
N LYS A 364 -9.77 5.01 -3.18
CA LYS A 364 -8.77 4.19 -3.91
C LYS A 364 -7.45 4.94 -4.17
N PHE A 365 -7.37 6.22 -3.82
CA PHE A 365 -6.18 7.06 -3.85
C PHE A 365 -5.43 7.13 -2.50
N TYR A 366 -5.30 6.00 -1.77
CA TYR A 366 -4.48 5.79 -0.56
C TYR A 366 -4.31 7.03 0.34
N GLY A 367 -5.29 7.28 1.21
CA GLY A 367 -5.01 7.62 2.61
C GLY A 367 -5.20 9.06 3.08
N ALA A 368 -5.10 10.09 2.23
CA ALA A 368 -5.28 11.47 2.67
C ALA A 368 -6.45 12.14 1.94
N PRO A 369 -7.41 12.77 2.65
CA PRO A 369 -8.47 13.54 2.02
C PRO A 369 -7.86 14.64 1.14
N ILE A 370 -8.28 14.70 -0.13
CA ILE A 370 -7.84 15.76 -1.05
C ILE A 370 -8.58 17.04 -0.68
N PRO A 371 -7.89 18.10 -0.23
CA PRO A 371 -8.55 19.35 0.10
C PRO A 371 -9.33 19.89 -1.11
N PRO A 372 -10.55 20.41 -0.94
CA PRO A 372 -11.36 20.90 -2.06
C PRO A 372 -10.66 21.94 -2.93
N TRP A 373 -9.81 22.78 -2.31
CA TRP A 373 -9.05 23.81 -3.03
C TRP A 373 -8.04 23.24 -4.02
N VAL A 374 -7.60 21.98 -3.87
CA VAL A 374 -6.66 21.32 -4.80
C VAL A 374 -7.34 20.99 -6.13
N LYS A 375 -8.66 20.80 -6.14
CA LYS A 375 -9.40 20.37 -7.32
C LYS A 375 -9.47 21.51 -8.34
N VAL A 376 -9.23 21.18 -9.61
CA VAL A 376 -9.28 22.14 -10.73
C VAL A 376 -10.42 21.79 -11.66
N ASP A 377 -11.30 22.75 -11.91
CA ASP A 377 -12.36 22.61 -12.91
C ASP A 377 -11.77 22.71 -14.31
N LEU A 378 -11.89 21.64 -15.09
CA LEU A 378 -11.42 21.59 -16.47
C LEU A 378 -12.58 21.80 -17.44
N PRO A 379 -12.38 22.57 -18.54
CA PRO A 379 -13.36 22.62 -19.61
C PRO A 379 -13.65 21.22 -20.14
N ALA A 380 -14.91 20.95 -20.48
CA ALA A 380 -15.36 19.62 -20.92
C ALA A 380 -14.57 19.08 -22.13
N TRP A 381 -14.02 19.96 -22.97
CA TRP A 381 -13.21 19.56 -24.11
C TRP A 381 -11.77 19.14 -23.73
N VAL A 382 -11.26 19.59 -22.57
CA VAL A 382 -9.93 19.22 -22.04
C VAL A 382 -10.00 17.90 -21.28
N SER A 383 -11.12 17.60 -20.61
CA SER A 383 -11.27 16.39 -19.79
C SER A 383 -10.86 15.08 -20.49
N PRO A 384 -11.15 14.85 -21.79
CA PRO A 384 -10.71 13.64 -22.50
C PRO A 384 -9.18 13.49 -22.62
N PHE A 385 -8.43 14.59 -22.48
CA PHE A 385 -6.97 14.58 -22.56
C PHE A 385 -6.30 14.23 -21.23
N VAL A 386 -6.99 14.41 -20.09
CA VAL A 386 -6.43 14.14 -18.76
C VAL A 386 -6.00 12.67 -18.67
N ARG A 387 -4.73 12.43 -18.38
CA ARG A 387 -4.19 11.08 -18.23
C ARG A 387 -3.89 10.80 -16.78
N LYS A 388 -4.37 9.65 -16.30
CA LYS A 388 -4.00 9.15 -14.97
C LYS A 388 -2.57 8.66 -15.02
N LEU A 389 -1.64 9.45 -14.49
CA LEU A 389 -0.27 8.98 -14.28
C LEU A 389 -0.22 8.09 -13.07
N TYR A 390 -0.03 6.81 -13.30
CA TYR A 390 0.26 5.88 -12.22
C TYR A 390 1.69 6.13 -11.73
N VAL A 391 1.79 6.87 -10.62
CA VAL A 391 3.05 7.04 -9.89
C VAL A 391 2.95 6.20 -8.63
N GLU A 392 3.76 5.14 -8.56
CA GLU A 392 3.85 4.30 -7.37
C GLU A 392 4.38 5.10 -6.18
N GLY A 393 3.85 4.82 -4.99
CA GLY A 393 4.36 5.42 -3.76
C GLY A 393 4.03 6.89 -3.56
N VAL A 394 3.07 7.49 -4.27
CA VAL A 394 2.59 8.86 -4.03
C VAL A 394 1.15 8.83 -3.49
N VAL A 395 0.83 9.71 -2.53
CA VAL A 395 -0.49 9.80 -1.87
C VAL A 395 -0.97 11.25 -1.73
N GLY A 396 -2.24 11.44 -1.38
CA GLY A 396 -2.80 12.76 -1.09
C GLY A 396 -2.71 13.75 -2.24
N ILE A 397 -2.38 15.00 -1.92
CA ILE A 397 -2.30 16.14 -2.86
C ILE A 397 -1.46 15.78 -4.11
N ASP A 398 -0.31 15.17 -3.91
CA ASP A 398 0.62 14.82 -4.97
C ASP A 398 0.06 13.77 -5.94
N ARG A 399 -0.69 12.79 -5.41
CA ARG A 399 -1.33 11.76 -6.23
C ARG A 399 -2.45 12.36 -7.06
N TYR A 400 -3.26 13.24 -6.45
CA TYR A 400 -4.32 13.94 -7.18
C TYR A 400 -3.75 14.74 -8.35
N HIS A 401 -2.65 15.47 -8.13
CA HIS A 401 -1.99 16.23 -9.20
C HIS A 401 -1.51 15.34 -10.34
N ALA A 402 -0.84 14.23 -10.03
CA ALA A 402 -0.39 13.28 -11.05
C ALA A 402 -1.56 12.74 -11.88
N TYR A 403 -2.74 12.61 -11.28
CA TYR A 403 -3.92 12.02 -11.94
C TYR A 403 -4.79 13.04 -12.68
N SER A 404 -4.62 14.34 -12.37
CA SER A 404 -5.45 15.42 -12.88
C SER A 404 -4.69 16.38 -13.80
N SER A 405 -3.42 16.08 -14.09
CA SER A 405 -2.60 16.89 -14.98
C SER A 405 -3.04 16.78 -16.45
N VAL A 406 -2.91 17.89 -17.19
CA VAL A 406 -3.32 18.00 -18.59
C VAL A 406 -2.08 17.83 -19.46
N PRO A 407 -2.01 16.81 -20.34
CA PRO A 407 -0.84 16.59 -21.17
C PRO A 407 -0.63 17.76 -22.12
N TYR A 408 0.63 18.10 -22.38
CA TYR A 408 1.03 19.02 -23.42
C TYR A 408 1.02 18.29 -24.78
N CYS A 409 0.14 18.73 -25.67
CA CYS A 409 0.06 18.33 -27.07
C CYS A 409 -0.47 19.49 -27.91
N GLU A 410 -0.52 19.33 -29.23
CA GLU A 410 -0.96 20.39 -30.15
C GLU A 410 -2.33 20.96 -29.77
N GLU A 411 -3.26 20.11 -29.37
CA GLU A 411 -4.63 20.46 -29.02
C GLU A 411 -4.75 21.23 -27.70
N THR A 412 -3.86 20.97 -26.74
CA THR A 412 -3.92 21.56 -25.39
C THR A 412 -2.91 22.68 -25.18
N ALA A 413 -1.87 22.80 -26.01
CA ALA A 413 -0.76 23.73 -25.83
C ALA A 413 -1.23 25.18 -25.64
N LYS A 414 -2.12 25.66 -26.52
CA LYS A 414 -2.66 27.03 -26.43
C LYS A 414 -3.42 27.25 -25.12
N TYR A 415 -4.29 26.31 -24.75
CA TYR A 415 -5.04 26.39 -23.49
C TYR A 415 -4.09 26.42 -22.29
N LEU A 416 -3.09 25.54 -22.27
CA LEU A 416 -2.10 25.45 -21.19
C LEU A 416 -1.35 26.77 -21.00
N TYR A 417 -0.88 27.41 -22.07
CA TYR A 417 -0.03 28.60 -21.97
C TYR A 417 -0.80 29.91 -21.87
N GLU A 418 -2.04 29.98 -22.37
CA GLU A 418 -2.83 31.22 -22.38
C GLU A 418 -3.94 31.28 -21.33
N GLN A 419 -4.50 30.14 -20.88
CA GLN A 419 -5.76 30.12 -20.12
C GLN A 419 -5.72 29.26 -18.85
N TYR A 420 -4.99 28.15 -18.85
CA TYR A 420 -5.11 27.13 -17.80
C TYR A 420 -4.66 27.60 -16.43
N THR A 421 -3.52 28.30 -16.37
CA THR A 421 -2.99 28.88 -15.14
C THR A 421 -3.11 30.40 -15.23
N PRO A 422 -3.84 31.05 -14.29
CA PRO A 422 -3.91 32.50 -14.24
C PRO A 422 -2.53 33.15 -14.13
N ILE A 423 -2.31 34.25 -14.86
CA ILE A 423 -1.07 35.05 -14.79
C ILE A 423 -1.11 36.11 -13.67
N THR A 424 -2.16 36.10 -12.86
CA THR A 424 -2.28 36.88 -11.62
C THR A 424 -2.38 35.91 -10.45
N VAL A 425 -1.81 36.30 -9.31
CA VAL A 425 -1.88 35.50 -8.08
C VAL A 425 -2.79 36.19 -7.08
N ASP A 426 -3.93 35.58 -6.77
CA ASP A 426 -4.90 36.09 -5.80
C ASP A 426 -4.60 35.61 -4.37
N TYR A 427 -3.33 35.68 -3.97
CA TYR A 427 -2.87 35.24 -2.64
C TYR A 427 -3.33 36.19 -1.54
N LYS A 428 -3.83 35.61 -0.44
CA LYS A 428 -4.23 36.34 0.77
C LYS A 428 -3.17 36.17 1.85
N ASN A 429 -2.62 37.29 2.34
CA ASN A 429 -1.72 37.27 3.48
C ASN A 429 -2.41 36.68 4.73
N GLY A 430 -1.66 35.90 5.50
CA GLY A 430 -2.08 35.13 6.66
C GLY A 430 -2.39 33.66 6.38
N THR A 431 -2.53 33.24 5.11
CA THR A 431 -2.93 31.87 4.79
C THR A 431 -1.78 30.86 4.88
N LEU A 432 -0.54 31.26 4.56
CA LEU A 432 0.67 30.42 4.61
C LEU A 432 1.79 31.12 5.42
N PRO A 433 1.67 31.22 6.75
CA PRO A 433 2.56 32.05 7.56
C PRO A 433 4.05 31.64 7.52
N ALA A 434 4.39 30.36 7.34
CA ALA A 434 5.79 29.96 7.25
C ALA A 434 6.40 30.38 5.90
N TYR A 435 5.65 30.22 4.82
CA TYR A 435 6.06 30.69 3.50
C TYR A 435 6.22 32.20 3.44
N GLU A 436 5.30 32.96 4.04
CA GLU A 436 5.37 34.42 4.13
C GLU A 436 6.64 34.91 4.80
N LYS A 437 7.02 34.28 5.92
CA LYS A 437 8.27 34.60 6.63
C LYS A 437 9.48 34.35 5.75
N LEU A 438 9.50 33.23 5.01
CA LEU A 438 10.59 32.92 4.09
C LEU A 438 10.67 33.94 2.95
N VAL A 439 9.55 34.24 2.30
CA VAL A 439 9.48 35.23 1.22
C VAL A 439 9.92 36.61 1.74
N GLN A 440 9.34 37.10 2.83
CA GLN A 440 9.73 38.40 3.41
C GLN A 440 11.23 38.47 3.71
N LYS A 441 11.81 37.40 4.28
CA LYS A 441 13.23 37.33 4.62
C LYS A 441 14.14 37.32 3.38
N HIS A 442 13.75 36.62 2.33
CA HIS A 442 14.65 36.31 1.21
C HIS A 442 14.46 37.20 -0.02
N VAL A 443 13.31 37.86 -0.18
CA VAL A 443 13.03 38.63 -1.41
C VAL A 443 12.79 40.12 -1.23
N SER A 444 12.81 40.68 -0.02
CA SER A 444 12.43 42.07 0.26
C SER A 444 13.27 43.15 -0.46
N GLY A 445 14.43 42.80 -1.01
CA GLY A 445 15.31 43.71 -1.77
C GLY A 445 15.41 43.41 -3.27
N LEU A 446 14.76 42.34 -3.76
CA LEU A 446 14.82 41.92 -5.15
C LEU A 446 13.73 42.62 -5.96
N LYS A 447 14.08 43.11 -7.15
CA LYS A 447 13.25 44.06 -7.89
C LYS A 447 12.32 43.39 -8.90
N SER A 448 12.80 42.35 -9.58
CA SER A 448 12.03 41.65 -10.59
C SER A 448 11.54 40.29 -10.12
N ASP A 449 10.44 39.81 -10.68
CA ASP A 449 9.91 38.49 -10.36
C ASP A 449 10.88 37.37 -10.78
N ARG A 450 11.63 37.58 -11.88
CA ARG A 450 12.76 36.72 -12.27
C ARG A 450 13.80 36.62 -11.16
N GLU A 451 14.27 37.74 -10.61
CA GLU A 451 15.27 37.75 -9.53
C GLU A 451 14.74 37.02 -8.29
N LYS A 452 13.50 37.31 -7.90
CA LYS A 452 12.83 36.66 -6.75
C LYS A 452 12.72 35.16 -6.95
N ALA A 453 12.14 34.70 -8.05
CA ALA A 453 11.93 33.28 -8.33
C ALA A 453 13.26 32.51 -8.41
N VAL A 454 14.26 33.05 -9.12
CA VAL A 454 15.60 32.42 -9.19
C VAL A 454 16.26 32.38 -7.81
N HIS A 455 16.11 33.42 -6.98
CA HIS A 455 16.63 33.40 -5.61
C HIS A 455 15.93 32.35 -4.74
N LEU A 456 14.59 32.29 -4.78
CA LEU A 456 13.80 31.29 -4.06
C LEU A 456 14.22 29.87 -4.48
N LEU A 457 14.34 29.62 -5.78
CA LEU A 457 14.76 28.33 -6.34
C LEU A 457 16.17 27.93 -5.89
N THR A 458 17.15 28.83 -6.01
CA THR A 458 18.57 28.49 -5.89
C THR A 458 19.14 28.64 -4.49
N LYS A 459 18.47 29.41 -3.61
CA LYS A 459 18.96 29.74 -2.26
C LYS A 459 18.02 29.31 -1.15
N VAL A 460 16.71 29.22 -1.40
CA VAL A 460 15.73 28.91 -0.34
C VAL A 460 15.32 27.46 -0.39
N VAL A 461 14.79 26.96 -1.51
CA VAL A 461 14.29 25.58 -1.63
C VAL A 461 15.31 24.53 -1.18
N PRO A 462 16.60 24.58 -1.59
CA PRO A 462 17.59 23.55 -1.21
C PRO A 462 17.91 23.53 0.29
N VAL A 463 17.50 24.56 1.03
CA VAL A 463 17.71 24.69 2.46
C VAL A 463 16.49 24.23 3.24
N VAL A 464 15.27 24.54 2.75
CA VAL A 464 14.01 24.32 3.47
C VAL A 464 13.27 23.05 3.06
N ALA A 465 13.68 22.41 1.95
CA ALA A 465 13.05 21.21 1.41
C ALA A 465 14.11 20.38 0.69
N LYS A 466 14.90 19.61 1.44
CA LYS A 466 16.05 18.86 0.92
C LYS A 466 15.63 17.56 0.24
N HIS A 467 16.25 17.25 -0.89
CA HIS A 467 15.99 16.00 -1.60
C HIS A 467 16.79 14.85 -0.96
N PRO A 468 16.20 13.65 -0.77
CA PRO A 468 16.93 12.54 -0.14
C PRO A 468 18.13 12.05 -0.96
N THR A 469 18.14 12.31 -2.27
CA THR A 469 19.19 11.86 -3.19
C THR A 469 19.94 12.97 -3.92
N ILE A 470 19.64 14.26 -3.65
CA ILE A 470 20.35 15.39 -4.26
C ILE A 470 20.98 16.26 -3.16
N PRO A 471 22.31 16.45 -3.18
CA PRO A 471 23.04 17.27 -2.23
C PRO A 471 22.48 18.71 -2.05
N PRO A 472 22.41 19.22 -0.80
CA PRO A 472 22.72 18.52 0.44
C PRO A 472 21.61 17.52 0.84
N CYS A 473 21.93 16.23 0.85
CA CYS A 473 21.01 15.16 1.21
C CYS A 473 20.79 15.09 2.73
N ARG A 474 19.71 14.41 3.11
CA ARG A 474 19.38 14.05 4.49
C ARG A 474 19.01 12.57 4.55
N GLU A 475 18.47 12.13 5.70
CA GLU A 475 17.94 10.77 5.84
C GLU A 475 16.89 10.49 4.77
N PHE A 476 16.82 9.23 4.34
CA PHE A 476 15.82 8.78 3.40
C PHE A 476 14.41 8.97 3.98
N ILE A 477 13.51 9.50 3.16
CA ILE A 477 12.10 9.71 3.53
C ILE A 477 11.21 8.87 2.60
N PRO A 478 10.09 8.30 3.08
CA PRO A 478 9.14 7.62 2.22
C PRO A 478 8.59 8.55 1.12
N GLY A 479 8.25 8.01 -0.05
CA GLY A 479 7.62 8.79 -1.14
C GLY A 479 6.14 9.13 -0.88
N ASN A 480 5.49 8.41 0.02
CA ASN A 480 4.06 8.40 0.24
C ASN A 480 3.65 9.20 1.50
N ARG A 481 4.21 10.38 1.71
CA ARG A 481 3.98 11.15 2.94
C ARG A 481 2.67 11.94 2.96
N GLY A 482 2.22 12.42 1.79
CA GLY A 482 0.94 13.13 1.66
C GLY A 482 0.84 14.43 2.47
N LEU A 483 1.96 15.07 2.77
CA LEU A 483 2.02 16.23 3.66
C LEU A 483 1.34 17.45 3.05
N SER A 484 0.71 18.28 3.90
CA SER A 484 0.28 19.63 3.53
C SER A 484 1.49 20.56 3.29
N ASP A 485 1.26 21.75 2.73
CA ASP A 485 2.33 22.68 2.38
C ASP A 485 3.14 23.14 3.61
N GLU A 486 2.47 23.48 4.70
CA GLU A 486 3.13 23.89 5.95
C GLU A 486 3.87 22.71 6.61
N GLU A 487 3.30 21.49 6.57
CA GLU A 487 3.99 20.29 7.06
C GLU A 487 5.24 19.94 6.24
N LEU A 488 5.21 20.18 4.91
CA LEU A 488 6.39 20.01 4.07
C LEU A 488 7.54 20.89 4.54
N LEU A 489 7.29 22.18 4.79
CA LEU A 489 8.30 23.11 5.32
C LEU A 489 8.80 22.70 6.70
N VAL A 490 7.91 22.21 7.57
CA VAL A 490 8.29 21.73 8.91
C VAL A 490 9.19 20.49 8.81
N SER A 491 8.90 19.57 7.88
CA SER A 491 9.71 18.36 7.71
C SER A 491 11.14 18.69 7.27
N GLY A 492 11.31 19.72 6.43
CA GLY A 492 12.61 20.13 5.91
C GLY A 492 13.15 19.24 4.78
N ASP A 493 12.42 18.18 4.41
CA ASP A 493 12.82 17.14 3.48
C ASP A 493 11.70 16.93 2.45
N ALA A 494 12.03 16.68 1.18
CA ALA A 494 11.06 16.66 0.08
C ALA A 494 11.56 15.91 -1.16
N TRP A 495 10.72 15.06 -1.74
CA TRP A 495 10.90 14.51 -3.08
C TRP A 495 10.61 15.58 -4.16
N CYS A 496 10.96 15.29 -5.42
CA CYS A 496 10.83 16.25 -6.53
C CYS A 496 9.46 16.94 -6.63
N ASN A 497 8.35 16.20 -6.44
CA ASN A 497 6.99 16.75 -6.45
C ASN A 497 6.72 17.69 -5.27
N GLU A 498 7.23 17.35 -4.09
CA GLU A 498 7.09 18.16 -2.87
C GLU A 498 7.98 19.41 -2.93
N GLN A 499 9.20 19.32 -3.48
CA GLN A 499 10.04 20.48 -3.75
C GLN A 499 9.41 21.42 -4.78
N SER A 500 8.76 20.87 -5.81
CA SER A 500 7.95 21.64 -6.76
C SER A 500 6.82 22.38 -6.06
N ARG A 501 6.07 21.74 -5.16
CA ARG A 501 5.02 22.40 -4.36
C ARG A 501 5.59 23.54 -3.51
N VAL A 502 6.69 23.29 -2.79
CA VAL A 502 7.36 24.31 -1.96
C VAL A 502 7.79 25.50 -2.81
N PHE A 503 8.43 25.26 -3.95
CA PHE A 503 8.85 26.33 -4.86
C PHE A 503 7.66 27.15 -5.39
N ILE A 504 6.59 26.47 -5.84
CA ILE A 504 5.39 27.12 -6.36
C ILE A 504 4.74 27.99 -5.27
N ARG A 505 4.63 27.49 -4.02
CA ARG A 505 4.09 28.29 -2.91
C ARG A 505 4.94 29.50 -2.58
N LEU A 506 6.27 29.36 -2.55
CA LEU A 506 7.16 30.49 -2.36
C LEU A 506 6.96 31.54 -3.47
N CYS A 507 6.80 31.12 -4.73
CA CYS A 507 6.51 32.02 -5.85
C CYS A 507 5.16 32.72 -5.67
N GLN A 508 4.09 31.98 -5.39
CA GLN A 508 2.74 32.54 -5.25
C GLN A 508 2.65 33.52 -4.09
N VAL A 509 3.27 33.22 -2.95
CA VAL A 509 3.37 34.14 -1.80
C VAL A 509 4.18 35.39 -2.16
N ALA A 510 5.15 35.28 -3.08
CA ALA A 510 5.90 36.42 -3.62
C ALA A 510 5.15 37.19 -4.74
N GLY A 511 3.91 36.81 -5.06
CA GLY A 511 3.08 37.40 -6.11
C GLY A 511 3.40 36.91 -7.53
N ILE A 512 4.11 35.78 -7.66
CA ILE A 512 4.60 35.25 -8.94
C ILE A 512 3.75 34.02 -9.32
N PRO A 513 3.07 34.02 -10.48
CA PRO A 513 2.33 32.85 -10.92
C PRO A 513 3.28 31.68 -11.15
N ALA A 514 2.95 30.51 -10.61
CA ALA A 514 3.74 29.30 -10.74
C ALA A 514 2.84 28.06 -10.79
N ARG A 515 3.32 26.99 -11.45
CA ARG A 515 2.59 25.76 -11.70
C ARG A 515 3.50 24.54 -11.75
N MET A 516 2.90 23.36 -11.67
CA MET A 516 3.61 22.09 -11.63
C MET A 516 3.66 21.45 -13.02
N ILE A 517 4.79 20.82 -13.33
CA ILE A 517 4.98 20.06 -14.57
C ILE A 517 5.38 18.64 -14.24
N PHE A 518 4.64 17.68 -14.76
CA PHE A 518 4.89 16.25 -14.64
C PHE A 518 5.56 15.74 -15.92
N PHE A 519 6.77 15.23 -15.78
CA PHE A 519 7.45 14.51 -16.83
C PHE A 519 7.16 13.03 -16.74
N ASN A 520 6.79 12.45 -17.89
CA ASN A 520 6.60 11.02 -18.01
C ASN A 520 7.72 10.44 -18.82
N TYR A 521 8.42 9.52 -18.20
CA TYR A 521 9.47 8.79 -18.86
C TYR A 521 8.86 7.81 -19.85
N SER A 522 9.50 7.66 -21.01
CA SER A 522 9.15 6.56 -21.92
C SER A 522 9.25 5.22 -21.17
N GLU A 523 8.53 4.19 -21.62
CA GLU A 523 8.59 2.88 -20.98
C GLU A 523 10.03 2.36 -20.88
N LYS A 524 10.81 2.56 -21.94
CA LYS A 524 12.25 2.24 -21.96
C LYS A 524 13.02 3.03 -20.90
N ALA A 525 12.75 4.33 -20.78
CA ALA A 525 13.38 5.20 -19.79
C ALA A 525 13.07 4.78 -18.36
N ALA A 526 11.80 4.46 -18.10
CA ALA A 526 11.35 3.96 -16.82
C ALA A 526 12.01 2.62 -16.49
N GLN A 527 12.12 1.71 -17.46
CA GLN A 527 12.79 0.43 -17.31
C GLN A 527 14.30 0.58 -17.04
N GLU A 528 14.99 1.48 -17.75
CA GLU A 528 16.44 1.69 -17.61
C GLU A 528 16.82 2.42 -16.32
N SER A 529 15.99 3.36 -15.87
CA SER A 529 16.26 4.19 -14.71
C SER A 529 15.67 3.65 -13.41
N GLY A 530 14.60 2.87 -13.50
CA GLY A 530 13.75 2.52 -12.35
C GLY A 530 12.90 3.69 -11.83
N LEU A 531 12.82 4.80 -12.59
CA LEU A 531 12.03 5.98 -12.23
C LEU A 531 10.81 6.05 -13.15
N ALA A 532 9.62 6.24 -12.58
CA ALA A 532 8.39 6.33 -13.37
C ALA A 532 8.10 7.75 -13.88
N ALA A 533 8.48 8.77 -13.11
CA ALA A 533 8.19 10.18 -13.40
C ALA A 533 9.18 11.12 -12.70
N HIS A 534 9.19 12.38 -13.12
CA HIS A 534 9.87 13.49 -12.43
C HIS A 534 8.97 14.72 -12.44
N VAL A 535 9.07 15.54 -11.40
CA VAL A 535 8.21 16.72 -11.25
C VAL A 535 9.05 17.95 -11.07
N ILE A 536 8.74 18.96 -11.88
CA ILE A 536 9.38 20.28 -11.84
C ILE A 536 8.32 21.37 -11.74
N SER A 537 8.72 22.63 -11.95
CA SER A 537 7.80 23.76 -11.96
C SER A 537 8.01 24.68 -13.17
N GLU A 538 7.00 25.48 -13.47
CA GLU A 538 7.17 26.70 -14.25
C GLU A 538 6.73 27.91 -13.41
N PHE A 539 7.32 29.07 -13.67
CA PHE A 539 6.88 30.35 -13.11
C PHE A 539 6.77 31.40 -14.22
N TYR A 540 5.85 32.36 -14.06
CA TYR A 540 5.59 33.39 -15.06
C TYR A 540 6.41 34.66 -14.74
N THR A 541 7.26 35.08 -15.67
CA THR A 541 8.07 36.29 -15.56
C THR A 541 8.32 36.89 -16.94
N GLU A 542 8.50 38.21 -17.02
CA GLU A 542 8.88 38.88 -18.28
C GLU A 542 7.94 38.54 -19.45
N GLY A 543 6.65 38.34 -19.15
CA GLY A 543 5.61 38.02 -20.13
C GLY A 543 5.58 36.57 -20.63
N ARG A 544 6.31 35.65 -20.01
CA ARG A 544 6.37 34.23 -20.43
C ARG A 544 6.48 33.26 -19.26
N TRP A 545 6.14 32.00 -19.51
CA TRP A 545 6.42 30.90 -18.60
C TRP A 545 7.88 30.48 -18.70
N SER A 546 8.47 30.13 -17.58
CA SER A 546 9.89 29.77 -17.46
C SER A 546 10.04 28.51 -16.61
N MET A 547 10.73 27.52 -17.16
CA MET A 547 11.00 26.24 -16.53
C MET A 547 12.01 26.41 -15.39
N ALA A 548 11.69 25.78 -14.26
CA ALA A 548 12.55 25.66 -13.10
C ALA A 548 12.50 24.22 -12.60
N ASP A 549 13.65 23.64 -12.30
CA ASP A 549 13.74 22.35 -11.63
C ASP A 549 14.24 22.56 -10.20
N PRO A 550 13.34 22.51 -9.19
CA PRO A 550 13.71 22.69 -7.79
C PRO A 550 14.62 21.59 -7.24
N THR A 551 14.54 20.39 -7.83
CA THR A 551 15.38 19.24 -7.46
C THR A 551 16.84 19.52 -7.76
N PHE A 552 17.11 20.12 -8.92
CA PHE A 552 18.46 20.47 -9.35
C PHE A 552 18.82 21.94 -9.09
N SER A 553 17.87 22.75 -8.61
CA SER A 553 18.04 24.19 -8.39
C SER A 553 18.50 24.92 -9.66
N VAL A 554 17.89 24.60 -10.80
CA VAL A 554 18.32 25.10 -12.12
C VAL A 554 17.17 25.75 -12.89
N VAL A 555 17.50 26.82 -13.63
CA VAL A 555 16.68 27.43 -14.67
C VAL A 555 17.43 27.36 -15.99
N PHE A 556 16.73 27.60 -17.10
CA PHE A 556 17.26 27.35 -18.44
C PHE A 556 17.27 28.64 -19.30
N PRO A 557 18.34 29.45 -19.21
CA PRO A 557 18.48 30.63 -20.06
C PRO A 557 18.73 30.27 -21.53
N HIS A 558 17.97 30.90 -22.41
CA HIS A 558 18.21 30.92 -23.85
C HIS A 558 19.29 31.98 -24.21
N PRO A 559 20.06 31.82 -25.30
CA PRO A 559 21.12 32.77 -25.70
C PRO A 559 20.68 34.23 -25.91
N ASP A 560 19.40 34.47 -26.19
CA ASP A 560 18.83 35.83 -26.33
C ASP A 560 18.46 36.49 -24.98
N GLY A 561 18.68 35.79 -23.86
CA GLY A 561 18.52 36.28 -22.50
C GLY A 561 17.20 35.91 -21.80
N HIS A 562 16.23 35.33 -22.50
CA HIS A 562 14.99 34.87 -21.86
C HIS A 562 15.19 33.53 -21.13
N LEU A 563 14.29 33.18 -20.20
CA LEU A 563 14.25 31.85 -19.59
C LEU A 563 13.26 30.97 -20.34
N MET A 564 13.73 29.82 -20.81
CA MET A 564 12.96 28.84 -21.59
C MET A 564 11.82 28.24 -20.76
N SER A 565 10.66 28.05 -21.37
CA SER A 565 9.53 27.31 -20.81
C SER A 565 9.77 25.79 -20.88
N ALA A 566 8.89 25.00 -20.24
CA ALA A 566 8.93 23.55 -20.37
C ALA A 566 8.72 23.10 -21.82
N ALA A 567 7.87 23.80 -22.59
CA ALA A 567 7.71 23.55 -24.02
C ALA A 567 8.99 23.83 -24.81
N ASP A 568 9.67 24.96 -24.54
CA ASP A 568 10.93 25.30 -25.20
C ASP A 568 12.03 24.27 -24.90
N CYS A 569 12.15 23.84 -23.63
CA CYS A 569 13.13 22.83 -23.21
C CYS A 569 12.84 21.41 -23.76
N HIS A 570 11.67 21.16 -24.34
CA HIS A 570 11.24 19.84 -24.82
C HIS A 570 10.73 19.90 -26.26
N ASP A 571 11.29 20.81 -27.05
CA ASP A 571 10.94 21.04 -28.45
C ASP A 571 11.47 19.96 -29.43
N GLY A 572 12.33 19.06 -28.97
CA GLY A 572 13.02 18.09 -29.83
C GLY A 572 14.23 18.68 -30.58
N GLY A 573 14.60 19.93 -30.30
CA GLY A 573 15.52 20.74 -31.09
C GLY A 573 16.58 21.46 -30.24
N GLU A 574 16.78 22.75 -30.52
CA GLU A 574 17.82 23.56 -29.87
C GLU A 574 17.54 23.77 -28.38
N GLY A 575 16.27 23.99 -28.01
CA GLY A 575 15.89 24.21 -26.62
C GLY A 575 16.16 22.99 -25.75
N GLN A 576 15.85 21.79 -26.25
CA GLN A 576 16.21 20.54 -25.58
C GLN A 576 17.72 20.34 -25.43
N ALA A 577 18.51 20.62 -26.47
CA ALA A 577 19.97 20.52 -26.39
C ALA A 577 20.57 21.49 -25.37
N LEU A 578 20.03 22.71 -25.28
CA LEU A 578 20.42 23.69 -24.27
C LEU A 578 20.04 23.21 -22.86
N ALA A 579 18.82 22.72 -22.67
CA ALA A 579 18.37 22.19 -21.39
C ALA A 579 19.28 21.05 -20.90
N GLN A 580 19.66 20.15 -21.83
CA GLN A 580 20.62 19.08 -21.57
C GLN A 580 21.96 19.61 -21.05
N GLN A 581 22.52 20.65 -21.67
CA GLN A 581 23.79 21.26 -21.24
C GLN A 581 23.69 21.85 -19.82
N TYR A 582 22.57 22.48 -19.47
CA TYR A 582 22.37 23.02 -18.11
C TYR A 582 22.29 21.92 -17.06
N TYR A 583 21.58 20.82 -17.35
CA TYR A 583 21.55 19.65 -16.48
C TYR A 583 22.94 19.01 -16.34
N GLU A 584 23.68 18.81 -17.44
CA GLU A 584 25.04 18.27 -17.40
C GLU A 584 26.00 19.13 -16.58
N LYS A 585 25.91 20.46 -16.74
CA LYS A 585 26.68 21.42 -15.94
C LYS A 585 26.34 21.27 -14.47
N ARG A 586 25.05 21.24 -14.12
CA ARG A 586 24.61 21.14 -12.73
C ARG A 586 25.01 19.80 -12.11
N TYR A 587 24.89 18.70 -12.86
CA TYR A 587 25.37 17.39 -12.44
C TYR A 587 26.88 17.41 -12.17
N THR A 588 27.66 18.04 -13.05
CA THR A 588 29.11 18.19 -12.86
C THR A 588 29.45 18.98 -11.60
N GLU A 589 28.64 19.97 -11.23
CA GLU A 589 28.79 20.71 -9.97
C GLU A 589 28.44 19.83 -8.76
N ILE A 590 27.30 19.14 -8.78
CA ILE A 590 26.86 18.26 -7.70
C ILE A 590 27.84 17.10 -7.49
N ASN A 591 28.39 16.53 -8.57
CA ASN A 591 29.32 15.41 -8.47
C ASN A 591 30.66 15.80 -7.83
N LYS A 592 30.97 17.11 -7.74
CA LYS A 592 32.13 17.65 -7.02
C LYS A 592 31.86 17.87 -5.53
N SER A 593 30.62 17.74 -5.06
CA SER A 593 30.30 17.84 -3.64
C SER A 593 30.96 16.71 -2.86
N ASP A 594 31.30 17.01 -1.61
CA ASP A 594 31.90 16.07 -0.67
C ASP A 594 30.88 15.01 -0.26
N ASP A 595 31.35 13.85 0.17
CA ASP A 595 30.47 12.75 0.58
C ASP A 595 29.57 13.13 1.76
N GLU A 596 29.99 14.07 2.61
CA GLU A 596 29.16 14.64 3.69
C GLU A 596 27.88 15.29 3.15
N ASP A 597 27.94 15.92 1.97
CA ASP A 597 26.78 16.53 1.33
C ASP A 597 25.81 15.48 0.76
N PHE A 598 26.24 14.23 0.56
CA PHE A 598 25.37 13.15 0.12
C PHE A 598 24.75 12.35 1.28
N GLY A 599 24.95 12.77 2.53
CA GLY A 599 24.23 12.22 3.69
C GLY A 599 24.72 10.83 4.12
N CYS A 600 23.80 9.99 4.61
CA CYS A 600 24.13 8.72 5.26
C CYS A 600 24.60 7.61 4.29
N ASP A 601 24.33 7.75 2.99
CA ASP A 601 24.71 6.78 1.96
C ASP A 601 25.20 7.47 0.67
N PRO A 602 26.44 8.00 0.67
CA PRO A 602 26.98 8.75 -0.45
C PRO A 602 27.06 7.95 -1.76
N GLU A 603 27.37 6.66 -1.67
CA GLU A 603 27.53 5.80 -2.83
C GLU A 603 26.20 5.57 -3.54
N ASN A 604 25.15 5.17 -2.80
CA ASN A 604 23.84 4.94 -3.39
C ASN A 604 23.17 6.24 -3.84
N ASN A 605 23.41 7.35 -3.16
CA ASN A 605 22.91 8.65 -3.59
C ASN A 605 23.59 9.12 -4.89
N ARG A 606 24.90 8.89 -5.07
CA ARG A 606 25.58 9.16 -6.36
C ARG A 606 25.06 8.27 -7.48
N LYS A 607 24.80 6.98 -7.23
CA LYS A 607 24.19 6.07 -8.21
C LYS A 607 22.77 6.54 -8.59
N SER A 608 21.98 6.98 -7.61
CA SER A 608 20.62 7.49 -7.83
C SER A 608 20.64 8.80 -8.62
N LEU A 609 21.56 9.72 -8.29
CA LEU A 609 21.80 10.94 -9.05
C LEU A 609 22.18 10.64 -10.51
N GLN A 610 23.07 9.66 -10.74
CA GLN A 610 23.45 9.22 -12.09
C GLN A 610 22.28 8.67 -12.90
N LYS A 611 21.34 7.98 -12.25
CA LYS A 611 20.10 7.53 -12.91
C LYS A 611 19.21 8.72 -13.24
N LEU A 612 18.90 9.56 -12.25
CA LEU A 612 18.06 10.76 -12.40
C LEU A 612 18.54 11.66 -13.54
N ILE A 613 19.85 11.94 -13.60
CA ILE A 613 20.38 12.81 -14.64
C ILE A 613 20.24 12.19 -16.03
N LYS A 614 20.52 10.90 -16.19
CA LYS A 614 20.35 10.23 -17.50
C LYS A 614 18.91 10.37 -18.00
N VAL A 615 17.93 10.28 -17.11
CA VAL A 615 16.53 10.43 -17.54
C VAL A 615 16.18 11.88 -17.84
N ALA A 616 16.64 12.83 -17.02
CA ALA A 616 16.46 14.26 -17.27
C ALA A 616 17.08 14.71 -18.60
N LEU A 617 18.20 14.10 -19.01
CA LEU A 617 18.94 14.48 -20.21
C LEU A 617 18.37 13.90 -21.51
N TYR A 618 17.78 12.70 -21.50
CA TYR A 618 17.64 11.91 -22.74
C TYR A 618 16.22 11.46 -23.10
N GLN A 619 15.21 11.58 -22.23
CA GLN A 619 13.98 10.78 -22.38
C GLN A 619 12.67 11.50 -21.98
N LEU A 620 12.59 12.81 -22.22
CA LEU A 620 11.42 13.63 -21.89
C LEU A 620 10.62 14.03 -23.12
N ASP A 621 9.94 13.07 -23.74
CA ASP A 621 9.14 13.35 -24.96
C ASP A 621 7.76 13.95 -24.65
N ARG A 622 7.29 13.84 -23.40
CA ARG A 622 5.94 14.23 -23.00
C ARG A 622 5.91 14.75 -21.58
N PHE A 623 5.26 15.89 -21.41
CA PHE A 623 4.95 16.44 -20.09
C PHE A 623 3.46 16.74 -19.94
N GLN A 624 3.03 16.90 -18.69
CA GLN A 624 1.70 17.31 -18.32
C GLN A 624 1.78 18.50 -17.38
N VAL A 625 0.82 19.39 -17.46
CA VAL A 625 0.78 20.61 -16.66
C VAL A 625 -0.34 20.48 -15.64
N MET A 626 -0.05 20.84 -14.40
CA MET A 626 -1.04 20.92 -13.33
C MET A 626 -1.02 22.32 -12.73
N ASN A 627 -2.17 23.00 -12.77
CA ASN A 627 -2.34 24.23 -12.00
C ASN A 627 -2.28 23.88 -10.51
N TYR A 628 -1.60 24.71 -9.71
CA TYR A 628 -1.53 24.51 -8.27
C TYR A 628 -2.29 25.62 -7.52
N PRO A 629 -3.61 25.49 -7.38
CA PRO A 629 -4.47 26.53 -6.80
C PRO A 629 -4.09 26.86 -5.36
N LEU A 630 -4.38 28.09 -4.96
CA LEU A 630 -4.18 28.59 -3.60
C LEU A 630 -5.21 27.97 -2.64
N PRO A 631 -4.83 27.69 -1.37
CA PRO A 631 -5.82 27.43 -0.33
C PRO A 631 -6.68 28.69 -0.13
N ASN A 632 -8.00 28.53 -0.13
CA ASN A 632 -8.98 29.63 -0.15
C ASN A 632 -9.26 30.29 1.20
#